data_AF-X1HY40-F1
#
_entry.id   AF-X1HY40-F1
#
_cell.length_a   1.000
_cell.length_b   1.000
_cell.length_c   1.000
_cell.angle_alpha   90.00
_cell.angle_beta   90.00
_cell.angle_gamma   90.00
#
_symmetry.space_group_name_H-M   'P 1'
#
loop_
_entity.id
_entity.type
_entity.pdbx_description
1 polymer ?
#
loop_
_entity_poly.entity_id
_entity_poly.type
_entity_poly.pdbx_seq_one_letter_code
_entity_poly.pdbx_strand_id
1 'polypeptide(L)'
;MPAKRVSKIIFIIVGAVIGYGVYNEFYFIPDLYIYYDILFKIFAIAGGGTVGFLFSFLFNAKIQCLFSEIICHLQKIPTQNFAAATIGLIIGLIIAN
;
A
#
# COMPACT_ATOMS: atom_id res chain seq x y z
N MET A 1 -16.83 -9.57 -5.00
CA MET A 1 -15.83 -9.06 -5.97
C MET A 1 -14.46 -9.64 -5.67
N PRO A 2 -13.78 -10.25 -6.65
CA PRO A 2 -12.47 -10.90 -6.46
C PRO A 2 -11.39 -9.92 -5.95
N ALA A 3 -11.37 -8.68 -6.44
CA ALA A 3 -10.39 -7.66 -6.04
C ALA A 3 -10.39 -7.34 -4.53
N LYS A 4 -11.56 -7.34 -3.88
CA LYS A 4 -11.68 -7.10 -2.43
C LYS A 4 -11.05 -8.22 -1.61
N ARG A 5 -11.12 -9.46 -2.12
CA ARG A 5 -10.51 -10.64 -1.50
C ARG A 5 -8.99 -10.60 -1.64
N VAL A 6 -8.49 -10.21 -2.81
CA VAL A 6 -7.05 -10.05 -3.08
C VAL A 6 -6.44 -8.95 -2.22
N SER A 7 -7.06 -7.76 -2.15
CA SER A 7 -6.57 -6.66 -1.31
C SER A 7 -6.49 -7.06 0.16
N LYS A 8 -7.50 -7.77 0.66
CA LYS A 8 -7.50 -8.27 2.04
C LYS A 8 -6.34 -9.20 2.33
N ILE A 9 -6.06 -10.12 1.41
CA ILE A 9 -4.92 -11.03 1.53
C ILE A 9 -3.60 -10.24 1.55
N ILE A 10 -3.44 -9.26 0.65
CA ILE A 10 -2.23 -8.41 0.59
C ILE A 10 -2.01 -7.69 1.92
N PHE A 11 -3.03 -7.01 2.44
CA PHE A 11 -2.91 -6.27 3.71
C PHE A 11 -2.58 -7.17 4.90
N ILE A 12 -3.14 -8.39 4.96
CA ILE A 12 -2.83 -9.37 6.01
C ILE A 12 -1.37 -9.83 5.90
N ILE A 13 -0.90 -10.16 4.69
CA ILE A 13 0.50 -10.59 4.47
C ILE A 13 1.47 -9.46 4.83
N VAL A 14 1.22 -8.23 4.36
CA VAL A 14 2.05 -7.06 4.67
C VAL A 14 2.08 -6.80 6.18
N GLY A 15 0.92 -6.82 6.84
CA GLY A 15 0.84 -6.65 8.29
C GLY A 15 1.62 -7.72 9.06
N ALA A 16 1.52 -8.98 8.64
CA ALA A 16 2.24 -10.09 9.25
C ALA A 16 3.77 -9.96 9.10
N VAL A 17 4.25 -9.54 7.93
CA VAL A 17 5.69 -9.29 7.69
C VAL A 17 6.20 -8.13 8.54
N ILE A 18 5.43 -7.05 8.65
CA ILE A 18 5.79 -5.91 9.52
C ILE A 18 5.84 -6.35 10.98
N GLY A 19 4.83 -7.12 11.44
CA GLY A 19 4.81 -7.65 12.80
C GLY A 19 6.06 -8.48 13.13
N TYR A 20 6.48 -9.34 12.19
CA TYR A 20 7.73 -10.09 12.32
C TYR A 20 8.97 -9.18 12.38
N GLY A 21 9.05 -8.19 11.48
CA GLY A 21 10.18 -7.24 11.43
C GLY A 21 10.32 -6.43 12.72
N VAL A 22 9.21 -5.90 13.24
CA VAL A 22 9.18 -5.15 14.50
C VAL A 22 9.62 -6.02 15.68
N TYR A 23 9.18 -7.28 15.74
CA TYR A 23 9.65 -8.19 16.78
C TYR A 23 11.17 -8.43 16.69
N ASN A 24 11.68 -8.67 15.49
CA ASN A 24 13.11 -8.93 15.28
C ASN A 24 14.00 -7.72 15.58
N GLU A 25 13.48 -6.50 15.45
CA GLU A 25 14.22 -5.26 15.73
C GLU A 25 14.17 -4.85 17.21
N PHE A 26 13.01 -4.98 17.87
CA PHE A 26 12.79 -4.44 19.22
C PHE A 26 12.88 -5.48 20.35
N TYR A 27 12.61 -6.75 20.07
CA TYR A 27 12.50 -7.82 21.08
C TYR A 27 13.50 -8.94 20.89
N PHE A 28 14.61 -8.70 20.16
CA PHE A 28 15.70 -9.67 20.05
C PHE A 28 16.38 -9.86 21.42
N ILE A 29 15.86 -10.78 22.23
CA ILE A 29 16.40 -11.14 23.54
C ILE A 29 17.36 -12.31 23.32
N PRO A 30 18.68 -12.17 23.60
CA PRO A 30 19.67 -13.14 23.14
C PRO A 30 19.60 -14.53 23.80
N ASP A 31 18.91 -14.69 24.94
CA ASP A 31 19.11 -15.89 25.78
C ASP A 31 17.88 -16.38 26.57
N LEU A 32 16.73 -15.72 26.47
CA LEU A 32 15.57 -16.12 27.27
C LEU A 32 14.71 -17.15 26.52
N TYR A 33 15.08 -18.43 26.69
CA TYR A 33 14.34 -19.63 26.24
C TYR A 33 13.83 -19.56 24.80
N ILE A 34 14.54 -20.22 23.87
CA ILE A 34 14.19 -20.40 22.45
C ILE A 34 12.68 -20.67 22.21
N TYR A 35 12.03 -21.40 23.14
CA TYR A 35 10.60 -21.66 23.10
C TYR A 35 9.72 -20.40 23.17
N TYR A 36 10.04 -19.46 24.07
CA TYR A 36 9.32 -18.19 24.19
C TYR A 36 9.60 -17.27 23.01
N ASP A 37 10.83 -17.27 22.48
CA ASP A 37 11.16 -16.49 21.27
C ASP A 37 10.29 -16.91 20.07
N ILE A 38 10.13 -18.23 19.86
CA ILE A 38 9.27 -18.76 18.79
C ILE A 38 7.81 -18.37 19.02
N LEU A 39 7.31 -18.50 20.25
CA LEU A 39 5.94 -18.11 20.61
C LEU A 39 5.66 -16.63 20.37
N PHE A 40 6.59 -15.76 20.79
CA PHE A 40 6.43 -14.32 20.60
C PHE A 40 6.57 -13.91 19.13
N LYS A 41 7.42 -14.56 18.33
CA LYS A 41 7.44 -14.40 16.87
C LYS A 41 6.10 -14.72 16.24
N ILE A 42 5.50 -15.86 16.61
CA ILE A 42 4.17 -16.26 16.11
C ILE A 42 3.11 -15.24 16.54
N PHE A 43 3.17 -14.76 17.79
CA PHE A 43 2.27 -13.71 18.28
C PHE A 43 2.43 -12.39 17.53
N ALA A 44 3.66 -11.98 17.22
CA ALA A 44 3.94 -10.76 16.48
C ALA A 44 3.45 -10.85 15.04
N ILE A 45 3.63 -12.00 14.38
CA ILE A 45 3.07 -12.30 13.05
C ILE A 45 1.54 -12.26 13.09
N ALA A 46 0.92 -12.93 14.06
CA ALA A 46 -0.53 -12.98 14.21
C ALA A 46 -1.13 -11.60 14.55
N GLY A 47 -0.48 -10.85 15.42
CA GLY A 47 -0.84 -9.48 15.78
C GLY A 47 -0.74 -8.54 14.58
N GLY A 48 0.41 -8.56 13.88
CA GLY A 48 0.62 -7.79 12.66
C GLY A 48 -0.40 -8.13 11.56
N GLY A 49 -0.68 -9.42 11.34
CA GLY A 49 -1.70 -9.86 10.39
C GLY A 49 -3.12 -9.41 10.76
N THR A 50 -3.45 -9.38 12.05
CA THR A 50 -4.74 -8.88 12.56
C THR A 50 -4.88 -7.38 12.34
N VAL A 51 -3.82 -6.60 12.57
CA VAL A 51 -3.78 -5.17 12.26
C VAL A 51 -3.93 -4.95 10.75
N GLY A 52 -3.23 -5.73 9.92
CA GLY A 52 -3.38 -5.71 8.47
C GLY A 52 -4.82 -6.01 8.02
N PHE A 53 -5.49 -6.98 8.64
CA PHE A 53 -6.90 -7.28 8.41
C PHE A 53 -7.82 -6.09 8.72
N LEU A 54 -7.61 -5.42 9.86
CA LEU A 54 -8.36 -4.22 10.26
C LEU A 54 -8.18 -3.09 9.24
N PHE A 55 -6.95 -2.85 8.79
CA PHE A 55 -6.66 -1.87 7.74
C PHE A 55 -7.35 -2.20 6.41
N SER A 56 -7.39 -3.49 6.02
CA SER A 56 -8.14 -3.89 4.84
C SER A 56 -9.63 -3.52 4.92
N PHE A 57 -10.23 -3.65 6.11
CA PHE A 57 -11.62 -3.30 6.34
C PHE A 57 -11.86 -1.79 6.18
N LEU A 58 -10.99 -0.98 6.78
CA LEU A 58 -10.97 0.49 6.62
C LEU A 58 -10.81 0.90 5.14
N PHE A 59 -9.90 0.24 4.42
CA PHE A 59 -9.60 0.56 3.03
C PHE A 59 -10.78 0.22 2.11
N ASN A 60 -11.44 -0.92 2.34
CA ASN A 60 -12.57 -1.41 1.57
C ASN A 60 -13.87 -0.59 1.82
N ALA A 61 -14.01 0.05 2.98
CA ALA A 61 -15.22 0.78 3.34
C ALA A 61 -15.25 2.23 2.83
N LYS A 62 -14.13 2.97 2.89
CA LYS A 62 -14.09 4.40 2.52
C LYS A 62 -13.05 4.75 1.46
N ILE A 63 -11.88 4.12 1.52
CA ILE A 63 -10.72 4.57 0.74
C ILE A 63 -10.81 4.10 -0.72
N GLN A 64 -11.32 2.90 -1.00
CA GLN A 64 -11.53 2.45 -2.38
C GLN A 64 -12.46 3.36 -3.18
N CYS A 65 -13.51 3.90 -2.54
CA CYS A 65 -14.43 4.83 -3.21
C CYS A 65 -13.71 6.13 -3.59
N LEU A 66 -12.97 6.70 -2.64
CA LEU A 66 -12.18 7.92 -2.87
C LEU A 66 -11.09 7.73 -3.93
N PHE A 67 -10.36 6.60 -3.93
CA PHE A 67 -9.36 6.33 -4.96
C PHE A 67 -9.99 6.12 -6.33
N SER A 68 -11.14 5.46 -6.41
CA SER A 68 -11.86 5.31 -7.68
C SER A 68 -12.29 6.67 -8.22
N GLU A 69 -12.73 7.57 -7.35
CA GLU A 69 -13.13 8.92 -7.71
C GLU A 69 -11.91 9.74 -8.17
N ILE A 70 -10.79 9.68 -7.45
CA ILE A 70 -9.53 10.33 -7.84
C ILE A 70 -9.04 9.80 -9.19
N ILE A 71 -9.04 8.48 -9.43
CA ILE A 71 -8.63 7.88 -10.71
C ILE A 71 -9.57 8.31 -11.84
N CYS A 72 -10.89 8.36 -11.59
CA CYS A 72 -11.87 8.83 -12.56
C CYS A 72 -11.62 10.30 -12.94
N HIS A 73 -11.32 11.15 -11.97
CA HIS A 73 -10.94 12.53 -12.21
C HIS A 73 -9.61 12.65 -12.96
N LEU A 74 -8.61 11.83 -12.61
CA LEU A 74 -7.31 11.81 -13.28
C LEU A 74 -7.41 11.34 -14.74
N GLN A 75 -8.25 10.35 -15.02
CA GLN A 75 -8.53 9.88 -16.38
C GLN A 75 -9.34 10.88 -17.20
N LYS A 76 -10.16 11.72 -16.56
CA LYS A 76 -10.86 12.83 -17.22
C LYS A 76 -9.94 14.00 -17.59
N ILE A 77 -8.71 14.04 -17.10
CA ILE A 77 -7.72 15.01 -17.58
C ILE A 77 -7.42 14.63 -19.03
N PRO A 78 -7.70 15.52 -20.01
CA PRO A 78 -7.47 15.24 -21.41
C PRO A 78 -5.96 15.29 -21.67
N THR A 79 -5.30 14.16 -21.40
CA THR A 79 -3.85 13.96 -21.58
C THR A 79 -3.42 14.25 -23.01
N GLN A 80 -4.29 14.00 -23.99
CA GLN A 80 -4.06 14.39 -25.39
C GLN A 80 -4.01 15.90 -25.61
N ASN A 81 -4.89 16.69 -24.98
CA ASN A 81 -4.86 18.15 -25.12
C ASN A 81 -3.64 18.75 -24.41
N PHE A 82 -3.27 18.21 -23.24
CA PHE A 82 -2.06 18.63 -22.53
C PHE A 82 -0.79 18.28 -23.31
N ALA A 83 -0.72 17.08 -23.87
CA ALA A 83 0.40 16.66 -24.71
C ALA A 83 0.48 17.49 -25.99
N ALA A 84 -0.65 17.74 -26.67
CA ALA A 84 -0.69 18.57 -27.88
C ALA A 84 -0.28 20.02 -27.59
N ALA A 85 -0.74 20.61 -26.47
CA ALA A 85 -0.33 21.95 -26.04
C ALA A 85 1.17 22.00 -25.72
N THR A 86 1.72 20.96 -25.09
CA THR A 86 3.16 20.88 -24.75
C THR A 86 4.01 20.74 -26.01
N ILE A 87 3.59 19.92 -26.98
CA ILE A 87 4.26 19.78 -28.28
C ILE A 87 4.20 21.09 -29.07
N GLY A 88 3.04 21.76 -29.10
CA GLY A 88 2.87 23.06 -29.74
C GLY A 88 3.73 24.15 -29.11
N LEU A 89 3.88 24.14 -27.78
CA LEU A 89 4.76 25.03 -27.04
C LEU A 89 6.24 24.82 -27.42
N ILE A 90 6.69 23.56 -27.48
CA ILE A 90 8.08 23.21 -27.85
C ILE A 90 8.38 23.65 -29.29
N ILE A 91 7.47 23.38 -30.23
CA ILE A 91 7.64 23.79 -31.64
C ILE A 91 7.63 25.32 -31.75
N GLY A 92 6.72 26.01 -31.05
CA GLY A 92 6.67 27.46 -31.03
C GLY A 92 7.94 28.10 -30.46
N LEU A 93 8.54 27.48 -29.44
CA LEU A 93 9.79 27.95 -28.84
C LEU A 93 11.00 27.74 -29.78
N ILE A 94 11.01 26.65 -30.55
CA ILE A 94 12.05 26.37 -31.56
C ILE A 94 11.95 27.34 -32.75
N ILE A 95 10.74 27.74 -33.15
CA ILE A 95 10.53 28.68 -34.26
C ILE A 95 10.83 30.13 -33.82
N ALA A 96 10.55 30.47 -32.57
CA ALA A 96 10.73 31.83 -32.04
C ALA A 96 12.19 32.16 -31.66
N ASN A 97 13.09 31.17 -31.65
CA ASN A 97 14.51 31.31 -31.34
C ASN A 97 15.37 31.04 -32.58
#